data_AF-A0A0K2RGT9-F1
#
_entry.id   AF-A0A0K2RGT9-F1
#
_cell.length_a   1.000
_cell.length_b   1.000
_cell.length_c   1.000
_cell.angle_alpha   90.00
_cell.angle_beta   90.00
_cell.angle_gamma   90.00
#
_symmetry.space_group_name_H-M   'P 1'
#
loop_
_entity.id
_entity.type
_entity.pdbx_description
1 polymer ?
#
loop_
_entity_poly.entity_id
_entity_poly.type
_entity_poly.pdbx_seq_one_letter_code
_entity_poly.pdbx_strand_id
1 'polypeptide(L)'
;MICTPGGNGAFPWTHELSLQSWIEDRHMTDVLEDADVLIVIGSSLGEVTSNYFTFEPRGRIIQIDAEPRVLESNRPGLGIRADAGQALAALDSALDEALAATAAAPDWHGITPEDLVKESLAKVKARLEEQDLGKELKFMADIREAVPADMQTFWDMTISAYWGWSCWDSREGQFHSAQGAGGLGYGFPAAIGGAVGLETVGKPSRVLAVSGDGSSMYSISELATAKQHNVPVTWLIVDDGGYGILREYMVGAFGKATATELARPDFVKLAEAFGVPARRVARRTSGRTQRGLRRGRPQRRRG
;
A
#
# COMPACT_ATOMS: atom_id res chain seq x y z
N MET A 1 -0.12 -14.30 7.99
CA MET A 1 0.80 -13.57 7.09
C MET A 1 0.30 -12.15 6.87
N ILE A 2 1.17 -11.14 6.88
CA ILE A 2 0.82 -9.77 6.54
C ILE A 2 1.82 -9.20 5.54
N CYS A 3 1.33 -8.43 4.57
CA CYS A 3 2.18 -7.79 3.57
C CYS A 3 2.41 -6.33 3.92
N THR A 4 3.66 -5.88 3.83
CA THR A 4 3.97 -4.45 3.81
C THR A 4 3.39 -3.81 2.54
N PRO A 5 3.25 -2.48 2.47
CA PRO A 5 2.80 -1.81 1.26
C PRO A 5 3.64 -2.15 0.02
N GLY A 6 4.94 -2.45 0.19
CA GLY A 6 5.85 -2.81 -0.90
C GLY A 6 5.85 -4.30 -1.22
N GLY A 7 5.42 -5.13 -0.28
CA GLY A 7 5.19 -6.57 -0.46
C GLY A 7 3.75 -6.92 -0.80
N ASN A 8 2.92 -5.93 -1.17
CA ASN A 8 1.53 -6.17 -1.59
C ASN A 8 1.51 -7.13 -2.80
N GLY A 9 0.72 -8.20 -2.69
CA GLY A 9 0.67 -9.26 -3.70
C GLY A 9 1.69 -10.39 -3.50
N ALA A 10 2.62 -10.29 -2.53
CA ALA A 10 3.57 -11.39 -2.22
C ALA A 10 2.91 -12.60 -1.55
N PHE A 11 1.73 -12.41 -0.93
CA PHE A 11 0.89 -13.48 -0.37
C PHE A 11 -0.55 -13.29 -0.85
N PRO A 12 -1.30 -14.36 -1.19
CA PRO A 12 -2.63 -14.20 -1.78
C PRO A 12 -3.59 -13.45 -0.85
N TRP A 13 -4.24 -12.41 -1.37
CA TRP A 13 -5.08 -11.50 -0.59
C TRP A 13 -6.24 -12.22 0.13
N THR A 14 -6.82 -13.23 -0.51
CA THR A 14 -7.99 -13.98 -0.04
C THR A 14 -7.65 -15.28 0.69
N HIS A 15 -6.36 -15.59 0.88
CA HIS A 15 -5.95 -16.77 1.65
C HIS A 15 -6.44 -16.65 3.10
N GLU A 16 -6.89 -17.75 3.71
CA GLU A 16 -7.45 -17.75 5.07
C GLU A 16 -6.47 -17.26 6.15
N LEU A 17 -5.17 -17.44 5.90
CA LEU A 17 -4.08 -16.93 6.74
C LEU A 17 -3.58 -15.51 6.36
N SER A 18 -4.31 -14.77 5.52
CA SER A 18 -3.91 -13.44 5.07
C SER A 18 -4.52 -12.33 5.93
N LEU A 19 -3.67 -11.57 6.62
CA LEU A 19 -4.01 -10.30 7.29
C LEU A 19 -4.01 -9.12 6.29
N GLN A 20 -3.91 -9.40 4.99
CA GLN A 20 -3.87 -8.41 3.91
C GLN A 20 -2.69 -7.42 4.09
N SER A 21 -2.89 -6.13 3.80
CA SER A 21 -1.83 -5.11 3.86
C SER A 21 -2.08 -4.01 4.90
N TRP A 22 -2.87 -4.32 5.94
CA TRP A 22 -3.20 -3.40 7.04
C TRP A 22 -2.07 -3.23 8.07
N ILE A 23 -0.80 -3.19 7.64
CA ILE A 23 0.37 -3.24 8.54
C ILE A 23 0.40 -2.11 9.58
N GLU A 24 -0.09 -0.92 9.22
CA GLU A 24 -0.16 0.25 10.10
C GLU A 24 -1.42 0.25 11.01
N ASP A 25 -2.35 -0.68 10.82
CA ASP A 25 -3.51 -0.79 11.71
C ASP A 25 -3.08 -1.39 13.05
N ARG A 26 -3.49 -0.74 14.15
CA ARG A 26 -3.20 -1.18 15.51
C ARG A 26 -3.59 -2.65 15.75
N HIS A 27 -4.68 -3.12 15.17
CA HIS A 27 -5.15 -4.49 15.38
C HIS A 27 -4.24 -5.52 14.69
N MET A 28 -3.54 -5.11 13.62
CA MET A 28 -2.51 -5.94 13.00
C MET A 28 -1.19 -5.83 13.74
N THR A 29 -0.84 -4.61 14.16
CA THR A 29 0.34 -4.37 15.00
C THR A 29 0.26 -5.19 16.29
N ASP A 30 -0.90 -5.22 16.97
CA ASP A 30 -1.12 -6.01 18.20
C ASP A 30 -0.81 -7.50 17.99
N VAL A 31 -1.25 -8.08 16.87
CA VAL A 31 -0.97 -9.50 16.53
C VAL A 31 0.52 -9.73 16.30
N LEU A 32 1.18 -8.84 15.55
CA LEU A 32 2.61 -8.95 15.27
C LEU A 32 3.47 -8.73 16.52
N GLU A 33 3.04 -7.85 17.43
CA GLU A 33 3.76 -7.59 18.67
C GLU A 33 3.60 -8.72 19.70
N ASP A 34 2.49 -9.46 19.63
CA ASP A 34 2.19 -10.60 20.51
C ASP A 34 2.89 -11.90 20.09
N ALA A 35 3.38 -11.98 18.86
CA ALA A 35 4.13 -13.13 18.37
C ALA A 35 5.35 -13.43 19.26
N ASP A 36 5.52 -14.69 19.63
CA ASP A 36 6.70 -15.20 20.33
C ASP A 36 7.92 -15.34 19.40
N VAL A 37 7.66 -15.52 18.10
CA VAL A 37 8.63 -15.42 17.01
C VAL A 37 8.00 -14.67 15.83
N LEU A 38 8.66 -13.61 15.38
CA LEU A 38 8.30 -12.83 14.19
C LEU A 38 9.34 -13.04 13.09
N ILE A 39 8.94 -13.69 11.99
CA ILE A 39 9.78 -13.85 10.79
C ILE A 39 9.49 -12.70 9.83
N VAL A 40 10.50 -11.88 9.57
CA VAL A 40 10.46 -10.72 8.69
C VAL A 40 11.26 -11.03 7.44
N ILE A 41 10.63 -10.96 6.27
CA ILE A 41 11.25 -11.36 4.99
C ILE A 41 11.21 -10.16 4.03
N GLY A 42 12.38 -9.75 3.52
CA GLY A 42 12.49 -8.67 2.54
C GLY A 42 12.00 -7.31 3.05
N SER A 43 12.21 -7.01 4.33
CA SER A 43 11.81 -5.75 4.93
C SER A 43 12.84 -5.25 5.91
N SER A 44 13.15 -3.96 5.82
CA SER A 44 14.03 -3.25 6.73
C SER A 44 13.38 -2.89 8.07
N LEU A 45 12.06 -3.12 8.22
CA LEU A 45 11.24 -2.55 9.29
C LEU A 45 11.43 -1.02 9.41
N GLY A 46 11.52 -0.34 8.26
CA GLY A 46 11.65 1.12 8.20
C GLY A 46 10.41 1.85 8.71
N GLU A 47 10.41 3.18 8.55
CA GLU A 47 9.41 4.08 9.15
C GLU A 47 7.95 3.60 8.98
N VAL A 48 7.49 3.37 7.75
CA VAL A 48 6.09 2.98 7.49
C VAL A 48 5.80 1.58 8.03
N THR A 49 6.67 0.59 7.75
CA THR A 49 6.44 -0.81 8.14
C THR A 49 6.49 -1.02 9.65
N SER A 50 7.23 -0.18 10.39
CA SER A 50 7.33 -0.21 11.86
C SER A 50 6.36 0.73 12.56
N ASN A 51 5.32 1.18 11.85
CA ASN A 51 4.32 2.12 12.38
C ASN A 51 4.97 3.39 12.98
N TYR A 52 5.86 4.02 12.22
CA TYR A 52 6.66 5.19 12.62
C TYR A 52 7.55 4.91 13.83
N PHE A 53 8.23 3.76 13.79
CA PHE A 53 9.15 3.27 14.83
C PHE A 53 8.49 2.96 16.17
N THR A 54 7.16 2.91 16.27
CA THR A 54 6.46 2.52 17.51
C THR A 54 6.21 1.02 17.63
N PHE A 55 6.53 0.24 16.60
CA PHE A 55 6.30 -1.21 16.55
C PHE A 55 7.23 -1.98 17.49
N GLU A 56 6.73 -2.55 18.59
CA GLU A 56 7.51 -3.21 19.64
C GLU A 56 7.20 -4.72 19.77
N PRO A 57 7.78 -5.59 18.91
CA PRO A 57 7.67 -7.04 19.09
C PRO A 57 8.15 -7.54 20.45
N ARG A 58 7.31 -8.34 21.12
CA ARG A 58 7.67 -8.96 22.41
C ARG A 58 8.53 -10.21 22.25
N GLY A 59 8.32 -10.94 21.15
CA GLY A 59 9.05 -12.15 20.83
C GLY A 59 10.38 -11.92 20.13
N ARG A 60 10.95 -13.02 19.62
CA ARG A 60 12.20 -13.02 18.86
C ARG A 60 11.93 -12.59 17.42
N ILE A 61 12.70 -11.63 16.91
CA ILE A 61 12.67 -11.26 15.50
C ILE A 61 13.72 -12.08 14.75
N ILE A 62 13.31 -12.74 13.66
CA ILE A 62 14.21 -13.33 12.67
C ILE A 62 14.03 -12.52 11.39
N GLN A 63 15.09 -11.85 10.94
CA GLN A 63 15.03 -10.96 9.78
C GLN A 63 15.83 -11.55 8.62
N ILE A 64 15.18 -11.80 7.49
CA ILE A 64 15.75 -12.37 6.28
C ILE A 64 15.74 -11.28 5.21
N ASP A 65 16.92 -10.89 4.74
CA ASP A 65 17.05 -9.89 3.67
C ASP A 65 18.30 -10.13 2.82
N ALA A 66 18.22 -9.82 1.53
CA ALA A 66 19.36 -9.91 0.62
C ALA A 66 20.37 -8.78 0.85
N GLU A 67 19.88 -7.62 1.34
CA GLU A 67 20.67 -6.44 1.64
C GLU A 67 21.18 -6.49 3.10
N PRO A 68 22.48 -6.75 3.35
CA PRO A 68 22.99 -6.86 4.71
C PRO A 68 22.89 -5.54 5.51
N ARG A 69 22.83 -4.37 4.86
CA ARG A 69 22.76 -3.08 5.55
C ARG A 69 21.44 -2.84 6.28
N VAL A 70 20.36 -3.54 5.91
CA VAL A 70 19.06 -3.38 6.57
C VAL A 70 18.85 -4.33 7.75
N LEU A 71 19.64 -5.40 7.82
CA LEU A 71 19.55 -6.39 8.89
C LEU A 71 19.86 -5.73 10.24
N GLU A 72 18.94 -5.91 11.17
CA GLU A 72 19.01 -5.41 12.55
C GLU A 72 19.13 -3.88 12.67
N SER A 73 18.96 -3.15 11.57
CA SER A 73 19.19 -1.70 11.50
C SER A 73 18.15 -0.87 12.26
N ASN A 74 16.88 -1.30 12.23
CA ASN A 74 15.77 -0.62 12.92
C ASN A 74 15.31 -1.35 14.19
N ARG A 75 15.53 -2.67 14.28
CA ARG A 75 15.11 -3.51 15.39
C ARG A 75 16.12 -4.64 15.62
N PRO A 76 16.55 -4.91 16.85
CA PRO A 76 17.45 -6.02 17.14
C PRO A 76 16.75 -7.37 16.88
N GLY A 77 17.50 -8.35 16.36
CA GLY A 77 16.97 -9.66 16.01
C GLY A 77 18.06 -10.62 15.56
N LEU A 78 17.67 -11.72 14.94
CA LEU A 78 18.59 -12.60 14.22
C LEU A 78 18.57 -12.25 12.74
N GLY A 79 19.58 -11.51 12.27
CA GLY A 79 19.75 -11.18 10.86
C GLY A 79 20.30 -12.36 10.04
N ILE A 80 19.62 -12.71 8.95
CA ILE A 80 20.00 -13.74 8.00
C ILE A 80 20.11 -13.08 6.62
N ARG A 81 21.33 -13.06 6.07
CA ARG A 81 21.57 -12.57 4.72
C ARG A 81 21.23 -13.66 3.71
N ALA A 82 20.10 -13.53 3.03
CA ALA A 82 19.67 -14.48 2.00
C ALA A 82 18.68 -13.85 1.02
N ASP A 83 18.61 -14.39 -0.19
CA ASP A 83 17.44 -14.19 -1.05
C ASP A 83 16.19 -14.77 -0.39
N ALA A 84 15.05 -14.08 -0.53
CA ALA A 84 13.79 -14.47 0.11
C ALA A 84 13.31 -15.85 -0.36
N GLY A 85 13.40 -16.13 -1.66
CA GLY A 85 12.98 -17.42 -2.23
C GLY A 85 13.86 -18.57 -1.77
N GLN A 86 15.19 -18.36 -1.76
CA GLN A 86 16.15 -19.35 -1.26
C GLN A 86 15.94 -19.65 0.23
N ALA A 87 15.73 -18.63 1.05
CA ALA A 87 15.49 -18.79 2.47
C ALA A 87 14.17 -19.52 2.75
N LEU A 88 13.10 -19.16 2.04
CA LEU A 88 11.79 -19.82 2.16
C LEU A 88 11.87 -21.29 1.74
N ALA A 89 12.56 -21.63 0.65
CA ALA A 89 12.74 -23.02 0.23
C ALA A 89 13.53 -23.85 1.27
N ALA A 90 14.55 -23.26 1.89
CA ALA A 90 15.30 -23.92 2.96
C ALA A 90 14.45 -24.10 4.24
N LEU A 91 13.62 -23.11 4.58
CA LEU A 91 12.70 -23.19 5.71
C LEU A 91 11.63 -24.26 5.49
N ASP A 92 11.03 -24.31 4.31
CA ASP A 92 10.03 -25.30 3.91
C ASP A 92 10.57 -26.73 4.08
N SER A 93 11.74 -27.00 3.51
CA SER A 93 12.40 -28.31 3.65
C SER A 93 12.74 -28.68 5.09
N ALA A 94 13.16 -27.72 5.92
CA ALA A 94 13.49 -27.98 7.32
C ALA A 94 12.24 -28.13 8.20
N LEU A 95 11.15 -27.45 7.86
CA LEU A 95 9.87 -27.53 8.57
C LEU A 95 9.17 -28.85 8.32
N ASP A 96 9.24 -29.41 7.11
CA ASP A 96 8.68 -30.74 6.83
C ASP A 96 9.25 -31.81 7.79
N GLU A 97 10.55 -31.77 8.06
CA GLU A 97 11.21 -32.68 8.99
C GLU A 97 10.78 -32.43 10.45
N ALA A 98 10.66 -31.16 10.86
CA ALA A 98 10.29 -30.78 12.22
C ALA A 98 8.80 -31.00 12.53
N LEU A 99 7.92 -30.75 11.55
CA LEU A 99 6.48 -30.92 11.65
C LEU A 99 6.09 -32.40 11.63
N ALA A 100 6.80 -33.25 10.88
CA ALA A 100 6.62 -34.70 10.96
C ALA A 100 6.86 -35.26 12.38
N ALA A 101 7.65 -34.55 13.20
CA ALA A 101 7.94 -34.90 14.60
C ALA A 101 6.97 -34.28 15.63
N THR A 102 6.04 -33.40 15.21
CA THR A 102 5.11 -32.70 16.11
C THR A 102 3.65 -32.97 15.76
N ALA A 103 2.85 -33.36 16.75
CA ALA A 103 1.43 -33.72 16.57
C ALA A 103 0.44 -32.65 17.09
N ALA A 104 0.95 -31.48 17.49
CA ALA A 104 0.11 -30.41 18.03
C ALA A 104 -0.54 -29.62 16.89
N ALA A 105 -1.85 -29.38 16.98
CA ALA A 105 -2.53 -28.47 16.09
C ALA A 105 -2.00 -27.03 16.29
N PRO A 106 -1.94 -26.20 15.24
CA PRO A 106 -1.60 -24.79 15.38
C PRO A 106 -2.54 -24.09 16.37
N ASP A 107 -1.98 -23.36 17.32
CA ASP A 107 -2.71 -22.64 18.36
C ASP A 107 -2.14 -21.24 18.56
N TRP A 108 -3.02 -20.25 18.65
CA TRP A 108 -2.70 -18.88 19.02
C TRP A 108 -3.56 -18.49 20.21
N HIS A 109 -3.03 -18.66 21.43
CA HIS A 109 -3.74 -18.34 22.67
C HIS A 109 -5.12 -19.01 22.81
N GLY A 110 -5.27 -20.24 22.35
CA GLY A 110 -6.52 -21.01 22.42
C GLY A 110 -7.46 -20.84 21.23
N ILE A 111 -7.04 -20.17 20.15
CA ILE A 111 -7.78 -20.08 18.88
C ILE A 111 -6.93 -20.52 17.69
N THR A 112 -7.59 -20.90 16.59
CA THR A 112 -6.85 -21.27 15.37
C THR A 112 -6.28 -20.05 14.65
N PRO A 113 -5.23 -20.20 13.83
CA PRO A 113 -4.70 -19.10 13.02
C PRO A 113 -5.73 -18.45 12.08
N GLU A 114 -6.66 -19.23 11.53
CA GLU A 114 -7.73 -18.76 10.65
C GLU A 114 -8.73 -17.87 11.43
N ASP A 115 -9.10 -18.28 12.64
CA ASP A 115 -9.96 -17.49 13.52
C ASP A 115 -9.26 -16.19 13.94
N LEU A 116 -7.96 -16.23 14.25
CA LEU A 116 -7.15 -15.04 14.53
C LEU A 116 -7.21 -14.03 13.38
N VAL A 117 -7.02 -14.48 12.14
CA VAL A 117 -7.07 -13.62 10.95
C VAL A 117 -8.47 -13.03 10.77
N LYS A 118 -9.51 -13.85 10.85
CA LYS A 118 -10.91 -13.41 10.72
C LYS A 118 -11.28 -12.38 11.77
N GLU A 119 -10.93 -12.61 13.04
CA GLU A 119 -11.18 -11.67 14.13
C GLU A 119 -10.40 -10.36 13.96
N SER A 120 -9.14 -10.44 13.53
CA SER A 120 -8.29 -9.25 13.33
C SER A 120 -8.82 -8.36 12.21
N LEU A 121 -9.20 -8.95 11.07
CA LEU A 121 -9.83 -8.21 9.97
C LEU A 121 -11.20 -7.65 10.34
N ALA A 122 -11.99 -8.37 11.16
CA ALA A 122 -13.25 -7.87 11.68
C ALA A 122 -13.07 -6.63 12.58
N LYS A 123 -12.02 -6.61 13.42
CA LYS A 123 -11.68 -5.44 14.25
C LYS A 123 -11.29 -4.23 13.39
N VAL A 124 -10.51 -4.43 12.33
CA VAL A 124 -10.18 -3.35 11.37
C VAL A 124 -11.45 -2.82 10.70
N LYS A 125 -12.31 -3.72 10.21
CA LYS A 125 -13.59 -3.33 9.58
C LYS A 125 -14.48 -2.53 10.54
N ALA A 126 -14.69 -3.02 11.76
CA ALA A 126 -15.51 -2.32 12.76
C ALA A 126 -14.96 -0.92 13.07
N ARG A 127 -13.64 -0.78 13.23
CA ARG A 127 -12.98 0.52 13.43
C ARG A 127 -13.20 1.48 12.25
N LEU A 128 -13.22 0.98 11.02
CA LEU A 128 -13.49 1.80 9.84
C LEU A 128 -14.96 2.21 9.76
N GLU A 129 -15.89 1.32 10.15
CA GLU A 129 -17.33 1.59 10.18
C GLU A 129 -17.73 2.64 11.24
N GLU A 130 -16.95 2.79 12.31
CA GLU A 130 -17.09 3.88 13.29
C GLU A 130 -16.74 5.27 12.72
N GLN A 131 -16.22 5.34 11.49
CA GLN A 131 -15.78 6.58 10.84
C GLN A 131 -16.64 6.90 9.60
N ASP A 132 -16.82 8.18 9.32
CA ASP A 132 -17.48 8.66 8.10
C ASP A 132 -16.54 8.55 6.89
N LEU A 133 -16.29 7.32 6.43
CA LEU A 133 -15.34 6.96 5.35
C LEU A 133 -16.01 6.27 4.16
N GLY A 134 -17.34 6.32 4.07
CA GLY A 134 -18.10 5.59 3.06
C GLY A 134 -17.72 5.99 1.61
N LYS A 135 -17.25 7.22 1.39
CA LYS A 135 -16.85 7.71 0.06
C LYS A 135 -15.50 7.16 -0.36
N GLU A 136 -14.54 7.17 0.55
CA GLU A 136 -13.20 6.67 0.36
C GLU A 136 -13.23 5.17 0.10
N LEU A 137 -13.95 4.42 0.93
CA LEU A 137 -14.12 2.97 0.76
C LEU A 137 -14.84 2.65 -0.55
N LYS A 138 -15.91 3.38 -0.89
CA LYS A 138 -16.58 3.22 -2.18
C LYS A 138 -15.66 3.55 -3.36
N PHE A 139 -14.86 4.61 -3.26
CA PHE A 139 -13.91 5.00 -4.31
C PHE A 139 -12.89 3.89 -4.57
N MET A 140 -12.32 3.31 -3.52
CA MET A 140 -11.37 2.20 -3.65
C MET A 140 -12.04 0.94 -4.24
N ALA A 141 -13.27 0.62 -3.80
CA ALA A 141 -14.05 -0.50 -4.33
C ALA A 141 -14.38 -0.31 -5.83
N ASP A 142 -14.83 0.89 -6.21
CA ASP A 142 -15.17 1.22 -7.60
C ASP A 142 -13.94 1.12 -8.52
N ILE A 143 -12.76 1.56 -8.06
CA ILE A 143 -11.51 1.36 -8.82
C ILE A 143 -11.20 -0.13 -8.92
N ARG A 144 -11.27 -0.89 -7.83
CA ARG A 144 -10.91 -2.30 -7.85
C ARG A 144 -11.83 -3.13 -8.74
N GLU A 145 -13.12 -2.80 -8.80
CA GLU A 145 -14.10 -3.39 -9.72
C GLU A 145 -13.76 -3.06 -11.19
N ALA A 146 -13.40 -1.80 -11.47
CA ALA A 146 -13.13 -1.34 -12.83
C ALA A 146 -11.77 -1.80 -13.41
N VAL A 147 -10.80 -2.09 -12.54
CA VAL A 147 -9.44 -2.49 -12.94
C VAL A 147 -9.38 -4.01 -13.15
N PRO A 148 -8.91 -4.50 -14.31
CA PRO A 148 -8.69 -5.92 -14.56
C PRO A 148 -7.77 -6.59 -13.53
N ALA A 149 -7.91 -7.91 -13.37
CA ALA A 149 -7.18 -8.66 -12.35
C ALA A 149 -5.66 -8.70 -12.58
N ASP A 150 -5.22 -8.64 -13.83
CA ASP A 150 -3.83 -8.70 -14.28
C ASP A 150 -3.23 -7.32 -14.59
N MET A 151 -3.99 -6.23 -14.38
CA MET A 151 -3.56 -4.88 -14.71
C MET A 151 -2.61 -4.31 -13.66
N GLN A 152 -1.40 -3.92 -14.08
CA GLN A 152 -0.47 -3.21 -13.21
C GLN A 152 -0.98 -1.81 -12.85
N THR A 153 -0.78 -1.44 -11.59
CA THR A 153 -1.17 -0.12 -11.07
C THR A 153 0.00 0.62 -10.44
N PHE A 154 0.03 1.93 -10.65
CA PHE A 154 1.11 2.85 -10.27
C PHE A 154 0.51 4.05 -9.55
N TRP A 155 0.77 4.17 -8.25
CA TRP A 155 0.09 5.14 -7.40
C TRP A 155 1.08 6.20 -6.89
N ASP A 156 0.74 7.46 -7.17
CA ASP A 156 1.44 8.63 -6.62
C ASP A 156 1.15 8.83 -5.12
N MET A 157 2.06 9.52 -4.43
CA MET A 157 1.92 9.83 -2.99
C MET A 157 0.76 10.78 -2.70
N THR A 158 -0.42 10.21 -2.54
CA THR A 158 -1.71 10.89 -2.43
C THR A 158 -2.60 10.17 -1.41
N ILE A 159 -3.70 10.80 -1.01
CA ILE A 159 -4.69 10.17 -0.12
C ILE A 159 -5.14 8.80 -0.66
N SER A 160 -5.37 8.71 -1.97
CA SER A 160 -5.78 7.46 -2.64
C SER A 160 -4.70 6.37 -2.52
N ALA A 161 -3.43 6.71 -2.63
CA ALA A 161 -2.35 5.72 -2.49
C ALA A 161 -2.18 5.23 -1.06
N TYR A 162 -2.39 6.08 -0.05
CA TYR A 162 -2.39 5.64 1.35
C TYR A 162 -3.53 4.65 1.64
N TRP A 163 -4.69 4.85 1.01
CA TRP A 163 -5.74 3.81 1.00
C TRP A 163 -5.28 2.56 0.26
N GLY A 164 -4.65 2.73 -0.90
CA GLY A 164 -4.11 1.62 -1.70
C GLY A 164 -3.13 0.75 -0.92
N TRP A 165 -2.23 1.36 -0.14
CA TRP A 165 -1.29 0.65 0.74
C TRP A 165 -1.98 -0.32 1.68
N SER A 166 -3.15 0.04 2.21
CA SER A 166 -3.84 -0.78 3.20
C SER A 166 -4.87 -1.76 2.60
N CYS A 167 -5.60 -1.34 1.56
CA CYS A 167 -6.79 -2.07 1.09
C CYS A 167 -6.80 -2.41 -0.40
N TRP A 168 -5.70 -2.20 -1.14
CA TRP A 168 -5.63 -2.61 -2.53
C TRP A 168 -5.26 -4.08 -2.66
N ASP A 169 -6.24 -4.89 -3.05
CA ASP A 169 -6.00 -6.24 -3.57
C ASP A 169 -5.43 -6.12 -5.00
N SER A 170 -4.13 -6.34 -5.17
CA SER A 170 -3.50 -6.28 -6.50
C SER A 170 -3.97 -7.38 -7.43
N ARG A 171 -4.49 -8.50 -6.89
CA ARG A 171 -4.66 -9.76 -7.61
C ARG A 171 -3.35 -10.10 -8.36
N GLU A 172 -3.43 -10.51 -9.61
CA GLU A 172 -2.28 -10.83 -10.46
C GLU A 172 -1.54 -9.60 -10.99
N GLY A 173 -2.15 -8.41 -10.87
CA GLY A 173 -1.69 -7.19 -11.54
C GLY A 173 -0.49 -6.51 -10.90
N GLN A 174 -0.04 -6.88 -9.70
CA GLN A 174 0.99 -6.15 -8.96
C GLN A 174 0.59 -4.70 -8.58
N PHE A 175 1.15 -4.22 -7.48
CA PHE A 175 0.88 -2.89 -6.94
C PHE A 175 2.18 -2.11 -6.78
N HIS A 176 2.27 -0.96 -7.43
CA HIS A 176 3.43 -0.09 -7.36
C HIS A 176 3.04 1.27 -6.82
N SER A 177 3.86 1.82 -5.94
CA SER A 177 3.70 3.19 -5.44
C SER A 177 5.06 3.78 -5.08
N ALA A 178 5.11 5.11 -4.89
CA ALA A 178 6.37 5.83 -4.71
C ALA A 178 7.02 5.65 -3.30
N GLN A 179 7.12 4.42 -2.81
CA GLN A 179 7.54 4.11 -1.42
C GLN A 179 9.02 4.35 -1.12
N GLY A 180 9.89 4.41 -2.14
CA GLY A 180 11.32 4.63 -1.92
C GLY A 180 11.64 6.01 -1.34
N ALA A 181 11.31 7.08 -2.07
CA ALA A 181 11.57 8.46 -1.66
C ALA A 181 10.29 9.25 -1.28
N GLY A 182 9.11 8.66 -1.43
CA GLY A 182 7.84 9.36 -1.21
C GLY A 182 7.58 10.50 -2.20
N GLY A 183 8.17 10.43 -3.40
CA GLY A 183 8.14 11.53 -4.37
C GLY A 183 6.79 11.70 -5.07
N LEU A 184 6.30 12.95 -5.13
CA LEU A 184 5.20 13.34 -6.01
C LEU A 184 5.64 13.30 -7.48
N GLY A 185 4.75 12.84 -8.37
CA GLY A 185 5.00 12.78 -9.81
C GLY A 185 5.51 11.42 -10.29
N TYR A 186 5.55 10.42 -9.43
CA TYR A 186 5.94 9.05 -9.75
C TYR A 186 4.98 8.36 -10.71
N GLY A 187 3.66 8.55 -10.53
CA GLY A 187 2.65 7.71 -11.14
C GLY A 187 2.71 7.66 -12.67
N PHE A 188 2.93 8.81 -13.32
CA PHE A 188 2.95 8.93 -14.77
C PHE A 188 4.18 8.24 -15.41
N PRO A 189 5.43 8.61 -15.09
CA PRO A 189 6.60 7.99 -15.69
C PRO A 189 6.73 6.51 -15.30
N ALA A 190 6.34 6.14 -14.07
CA ALA A 190 6.36 4.74 -13.64
C ALA A 190 5.40 3.87 -14.45
N ALA A 191 4.19 4.38 -14.73
CA ALA A 191 3.24 3.66 -15.58
C ALA A 191 3.72 3.51 -17.03
N ILE A 192 4.39 4.52 -17.58
CA ILE A 192 5.04 4.39 -18.90
C ILE A 192 6.09 3.28 -18.86
N GLY A 193 6.99 3.30 -17.86
CA GLY A 193 8.01 2.27 -17.69
C GLY A 193 7.42 0.88 -17.50
N GLY A 194 6.35 0.75 -16.72
CA GLY A 194 5.63 -0.51 -16.50
C GLY A 194 5.02 -1.09 -17.78
N ALA A 195 4.31 -0.26 -18.55
CA ALA A 195 3.72 -0.68 -19.82
C ALA A 195 4.78 -1.12 -20.84
N VAL A 196 5.88 -0.36 -20.96
CA VAL A 196 7.00 -0.71 -21.83
C VAL A 196 7.69 -2.00 -21.33
N GLY A 197 7.90 -2.14 -20.03
CA GLY A 197 8.49 -3.36 -19.44
C GLY A 197 7.65 -4.61 -19.69
N LEU A 198 6.33 -4.49 -19.63
CA LEU A 198 5.40 -5.58 -19.96
C LEU A 198 5.51 -5.99 -21.44
N GLU A 199 5.73 -5.05 -22.34
CA GLU A 199 6.00 -5.33 -23.75
C GLU A 199 7.32 -6.11 -23.94
N THR A 200 8.40 -5.73 -23.24
CA THR A 200 9.72 -6.39 -23.41
C THR A 200 9.73 -7.86 -22.97
N VAL A 201 8.81 -8.25 -22.08
CA VAL A 201 8.65 -9.65 -21.63
C VAL A 201 7.52 -10.39 -22.37
N GLY A 202 7.02 -9.84 -23.48
CA GLY A 202 6.02 -10.48 -24.33
C GLY A 202 4.61 -10.50 -23.75
N LYS A 203 4.28 -9.58 -22.82
CA LYS A 203 2.96 -9.45 -22.19
C LYS A 203 2.41 -8.00 -22.32
N PRO A 204 2.36 -7.42 -23.52
CA PRO A 204 1.91 -6.04 -23.69
C PRO A 204 0.49 -5.89 -23.15
N SER A 205 0.33 -4.97 -22.20
CA SER A 205 -0.94 -4.75 -21.51
C SER A 205 -1.07 -3.29 -21.12
N ARG A 206 -2.32 -2.87 -20.94
CA ARG A 206 -2.62 -1.53 -20.44
C ARG A 206 -2.35 -1.47 -18.95
N VAL A 207 -1.83 -0.35 -18.45
CA VAL A 207 -1.61 -0.12 -17.01
C VAL A 207 -2.35 1.12 -16.50
N LEU A 208 -2.57 1.20 -15.19
CA LEU A 208 -3.26 2.32 -14.54
C LEU A 208 -2.29 3.16 -13.71
N ALA A 209 -2.24 4.45 -13.96
CA ALA A 209 -1.65 5.43 -13.06
C ALA A 209 -2.75 6.11 -12.23
N VAL A 210 -2.60 6.16 -10.92
CA VAL A 210 -3.50 6.90 -10.00
C VAL A 210 -2.71 8.05 -9.37
N SER A 211 -3.17 9.26 -9.63
CA SER A 211 -2.50 10.49 -9.22
C SER A 211 -3.49 11.51 -8.65
N GLY A 212 -2.98 12.48 -7.90
CA GLY A 212 -3.74 13.65 -7.45
C GLY A 212 -3.49 14.81 -8.41
N ASP A 213 -4.35 15.83 -8.39
CA ASP A 213 -4.15 17.05 -9.18
C ASP A 213 -2.76 17.69 -9.00
N GLY A 214 -2.28 17.75 -7.75
CA GLY A 214 -0.94 18.27 -7.44
C GLY A 214 0.20 17.36 -7.90
N SER A 215 0.06 16.04 -7.78
CA SER A 215 1.12 15.10 -8.17
C SER A 215 1.24 14.98 -9.69
N SER A 216 0.10 14.99 -10.41
CA SER A 216 0.08 14.93 -11.87
C SER A 216 0.88 16.06 -12.51
N MET A 217 0.90 17.26 -11.92
CA MET A 217 1.61 18.40 -12.49
C MET A 217 3.15 18.27 -12.47
N TYR A 218 3.72 17.38 -11.66
CA TYR A 218 5.17 17.14 -11.66
C TYR A 218 5.65 16.44 -12.93
N SER A 219 4.80 15.63 -13.55
CA SER A 219 5.16 14.76 -14.66
C SER A 219 4.13 14.75 -15.77
N ILE A 220 3.29 15.80 -15.85
CA ILE A 220 2.24 15.92 -16.87
C ILE A 220 2.80 15.96 -18.31
N SER A 221 4.05 16.40 -18.47
CA SER A 221 4.75 16.39 -19.76
C SER A 221 4.95 14.99 -20.33
N GLU A 222 4.90 13.94 -19.51
CA GLU A 222 4.99 12.55 -19.96
C GLU A 222 3.83 12.13 -20.88
N LEU A 223 2.75 12.91 -20.93
CA LEU A 223 1.71 12.74 -21.95
C LEU A 223 2.27 12.86 -23.37
N ALA A 224 3.32 13.66 -23.59
CA ALA A 224 4.02 13.73 -24.88
C ALA A 224 4.70 12.39 -25.21
N THR A 225 5.43 11.81 -24.26
CA THR A 225 6.08 10.49 -24.39
C THR A 225 5.05 9.42 -24.70
N ALA A 226 3.96 9.38 -23.92
CA ALA A 226 2.88 8.44 -24.14
C ALA A 226 2.25 8.55 -25.53
N LYS A 227 2.03 9.78 -26.02
CA LYS A 227 1.50 10.01 -27.36
C LYS A 227 2.49 9.57 -28.44
N GLN A 228 3.75 9.95 -28.30
CA GLN A 228 4.81 9.66 -29.27
C GLN A 228 4.99 8.16 -29.47
N HIS A 229 4.92 7.39 -28.38
CA HIS A 229 5.16 5.94 -28.39
C HIS A 229 3.87 5.10 -28.33
N ASN A 230 2.70 5.73 -28.34
CA ASN A 230 1.39 5.06 -28.18
C ASN A 230 1.32 4.12 -26.96
N VAL A 231 1.92 4.54 -25.84
CA VAL A 231 2.04 3.71 -24.64
C VAL A 231 0.66 3.49 -24.00
N PRO A 232 0.23 2.24 -23.72
CA PRO A 232 -1.11 1.94 -23.25
C PRO A 232 -1.26 2.22 -21.75
N VAL A 233 -1.37 3.49 -21.37
CA VAL A 233 -1.62 3.89 -19.98
C VAL A 233 -3.00 4.53 -19.86
N THR A 234 -3.68 4.25 -18.75
CA THR A 234 -4.84 5.02 -18.28
C THR A 234 -4.41 5.85 -17.09
N TRP A 235 -4.65 7.16 -17.11
CA TRP A 235 -4.38 8.05 -15.97
C TRP A 235 -5.69 8.44 -15.28
N LEU A 236 -5.77 8.17 -13.99
CA LEU A 236 -6.83 8.63 -13.10
C LEU A 236 -6.28 9.78 -12.24
N ILE A 237 -6.75 11.00 -12.51
CA ILE A 237 -6.41 12.17 -11.70
C ILE A 237 -7.54 12.44 -10.70
N VAL A 238 -7.22 12.34 -9.42
CA VAL A 238 -8.11 12.69 -8.30
C VAL A 238 -7.93 14.16 -7.98
N ASP A 239 -8.89 14.97 -8.43
CA ASP A 239 -8.88 16.42 -8.31
C ASP A 239 -9.67 16.86 -7.06
N ASP A 240 -8.96 17.03 -5.92
CA ASP A 240 -9.50 17.51 -4.64
C ASP A 240 -9.16 18.98 -4.34
N GLY A 241 -8.41 19.63 -5.24
CA GLY A 241 -8.03 21.03 -5.20
C GLY A 241 -6.75 21.35 -4.44
N GLY A 242 -5.95 20.34 -4.09
CA GLY A 242 -4.56 20.58 -3.73
C GLY A 242 -3.91 19.49 -2.90
N TYR A 243 -3.02 19.86 -1.99
CA TYR A 243 -2.29 18.89 -1.17
C TYR A 243 -3.12 18.47 0.05
N GLY A 244 -4.14 17.63 -0.19
CA GLY A 244 -5.13 17.21 0.80
C GLY A 244 -4.53 16.64 2.08
N ILE A 245 -3.58 15.71 1.99
CA ILE A 245 -2.95 15.10 3.17
C ILE A 245 -2.16 16.13 4.01
N LEU A 246 -1.45 17.05 3.35
CA LEU A 246 -0.70 18.11 4.03
C LEU A 246 -1.66 19.08 4.73
N ARG A 247 -2.79 19.38 4.08
CA ARG A 247 -3.86 20.20 4.68
C ARG A 247 -4.34 19.58 5.99
N GLU A 248 -4.58 18.27 6.01
CA GLU A 248 -5.00 17.55 7.22
C GLU A 248 -3.94 17.57 8.32
N TYR A 249 -2.68 17.29 7.98
CA TYR A 249 -1.57 17.32 8.95
C TYR A 249 -1.36 18.71 9.54
N MET A 250 -1.37 19.76 8.70
CA MET A 250 -1.20 21.13 9.16
C MET A 250 -2.36 21.61 10.03
N VAL A 251 -3.61 21.33 9.65
CA VAL A 251 -4.76 21.66 10.50
C VAL A 251 -4.69 20.90 11.83
N GLY A 252 -4.32 19.62 11.80
CA GLY A 252 -4.19 18.81 13.01
C GLY A 252 -3.10 19.29 13.97
N ALA A 253 -1.96 19.74 13.44
CA ALA A 253 -0.81 20.18 14.24
C ALA A 253 -0.87 21.67 14.64
N PHE A 254 -1.38 22.53 13.76
CA PHE A 254 -1.27 23.99 13.88
C PHE A 254 -2.62 24.71 13.88
N GLY A 255 -3.74 23.99 13.75
CA GLY A 255 -5.09 24.56 13.67
C GLY A 255 -5.44 25.22 12.33
N LYS A 256 -4.48 25.34 11.40
CA LYS A 256 -4.68 25.89 10.06
C LYS A 256 -3.68 25.30 9.06
N ALA A 257 -4.07 25.27 7.79
CA ALA A 257 -3.19 24.93 6.68
C ALA A 257 -2.73 26.17 5.92
N THR A 258 -1.55 26.09 5.29
CA THR A 258 -0.97 27.14 4.44
C THR A 258 -0.35 26.48 3.21
N ALA A 259 -0.45 27.12 2.04
CA ALA A 259 0.17 26.65 0.79
C ALA A 259 -0.26 25.24 0.33
N THR A 260 -1.50 24.85 0.65
CA THR A 260 -2.07 23.55 0.24
C THR A 260 -3.10 23.66 -0.88
N GLU A 261 -3.58 24.85 -1.21
CA GLU A 261 -4.54 25.08 -2.30
C GLU A 261 -3.80 25.25 -3.63
N LEU A 262 -4.32 24.63 -4.70
CA LEU A 262 -3.76 24.73 -6.04
C LEU A 262 -4.69 25.45 -7.00
N ALA A 263 -4.12 26.08 -8.04
CA ALA A 263 -4.87 26.82 -9.06
C ALA A 263 -5.71 25.92 -10.00
N ARG A 264 -5.38 24.61 -10.07
CA ARG A 264 -6.09 23.54 -10.81
C ARG A 264 -6.32 23.83 -12.30
N PRO A 265 -5.44 23.39 -13.20
CA PRO A 265 -5.69 23.53 -14.63
C PRO A 265 -6.84 22.63 -15.10
N ASP A 266 -7.33 22.90 -16.31
CA ASP A 266 -8.22 21.97 -17.00
C ASP A 266 -7.41 20.78 -17.52
N PHE A 267 -7.37 19.70 -16.73
CA PHE A 267 -6.64 18.48 -17.06
C PHE A 267 -7.13 17.81 -18.35
N VAL A 268 -8.40 17.99 -18.73
CA VAL A 268 -8.92 17.44 -20.00
C VAL A 268 -8.28 18.20 -21.15
N LYS A 269 -8.31 19.54 -21.12
CA LYS A 269 -7.66 20.36 -22.15
C LYS A 269 -6.14 20.14 -22.22
N LEU A 270 -5.49 19.93 -21.07
CA LEU A 270 -4.06 19.59 -21.05
C LEU A 270 -3.80 18.27 -21.78
N ALA A 271 -4.57 17.22 -21.50
CA ALA A 271 -4.43 15.95 -22.21
C ALA A 271 -4.72 16.07 -23.71
N GLU A 272 -5.78 16.80 -24.08
CA GLU A 272 -6.12 17.08 -25.47
C GLU A 272 -5.02 17.84 -26.22
N ALA A 273 -4.32 18.77 -25.54
CA ALA A 273 -3.19 19.50 -26.13
C ALA A 273 -2.01 18.58 -26.49
N PHE A 274 -1.85 17.46 -25.76
CA PHE A 274 -0.90 16.39 -26.11
C PHE A 274 -1.49 15.35 -27.08
N GLY A 275 -2.75 15.51 -27.51
CA GLY A 275 -3.43 14.54 -28.36
C GLY A 275 -3.80 13.24 -27.65
N VAL A 276 -3.95 13.28 -26.32
CA VAL A 276 -4.37 12.15 -25.46
C VAL A 276 -5.85 12.31 -25.11
N PRO A 277 -6.71 11.30 -25.40
CA PRO A 277 -8.11 11.37 -25.04
C PRO A 277 -8.31 11.43 -23.53
N ALA A 278 -9.14 12.37 -23.07
CA ALA A 278 -9.49 12.52 -21.66
C ALA A 278 -10.97 12.86 -21.49
N ARG A 279 -11.51 12.54 -20.31
CA ARG A 279 -12.86 12.94 -19.93
C ARG A 279 -12.89 13.25 -18.44
N ARG A 280 -13.71 14.23 -18.06
CA ARG A 280 -14.02 14.49 -16.67
C ARG A 280 -15.16 13.58 -16.21
N VAL A 281 -15.01 12.97 -15.04
CA VAL A 281 -16.09 12.23 -14.38
C VAL A 281 -16.75 13.18 -13.37
N ALA A 282 -18.04 13.46 -13.54
CA ALA A 282 -18.77 14.27 -12.59
C ALA A 282 -18.95 13.49 -11.26
N ARG A 283 -18.71 14.16 -10.12
CA ARG A 283 -19.13 13.61 -8.82
C ARG A 283 -20.66 13.53 -8.80
N ARG A 284 -21.23 12.37 -8.47
CA ARG A 284 -22.59 12.35 -7.86
C ARG A 284 -22.46 13.03 -6.50
N THR A 285 -22.89 14.28 -6.42
CA THR A 285 -22.82 15.10 -5.22
C THR A 285 -23.64 14.47 -4.09
N SER A 286 -22.97 14.04 -3.04
CA SER A 286 -23.58 13.85 -1.72
C SER A 286 -22.57 14.25 -0.65
N GLY A 287 -22.57 15.54 -0.28
CA GLY A 287 -21.88 16.05 0.92
C GLY A 287 -20.35 16.13 0.85
N ARG A 288 -19.78 17.13 1.51
CA ARG A 288 -18.34 17.42 1.52
C ARG A 288 -17.74 16.83 2.79
N THR A 289 -16.98 15.75 2.63
CA THR A 289 -15.99 15.25 3.61
C THR A 289 -15.11 14.27 2.86
N GLN A 290 -13.91 14.69 2.46
CA GLN A 290 -12.78 13.78 2.38
C GLN A 290 -12.09 13.98 3.72
N ARG A 291 -12.17 12.99 4.60
CA ARG A 291 -11.30 12.92 5.78
C ARG A 291 -10.40 11.74 5.50
N GLY A 292 -9.12 11.99 5.26
CA GLY A 292 -8.10 10.97 5.24
C GLY A 292 -8.15 10.14 6.53
N LEU A 293 -7.57 8.93 6.45
CA LEU A 293 -7.41 8.04 7.59
C LEU A 293 -6.97 8.85 8.81
N ARG A 294 -7.85 8.99 9.81
CA ARG A 294 -7.44 9.43 11.13
C ARG A 294 -6.54 8.32 11.64
N ARG A 295 -5.22 8.49 11.46
CA ARG A 295 -4.22 7.69 12.16
C ARG A 295 -4.66 7.63 13.60
N GLY A 296 -4.87 6.42 14.13
CA GLY A 296 -5.05 6.24 15.55
C GLY A 296 -3.86 6.91 16.19
N ARG A 297 -4.06 8.05 16.86
CA ARG A 297 -2.98 8.68 17.61
C ARG A 297 -2.37 7.58 18.49
N PRO A 298 -1.04 7.49 18.62
CA PRO A 298 -0.46 6.69 19.69
C PRO A 298 -1.11 7.22 20.98
N GLN A 299 -2.00 6.43 21.58
CA GLN A 299 -2.40 6.69 22.94
C GLN A 299 -1.11 6.44 23.72
N ARG A 300 -0.40 7.53 24.06
CA ARG A 300 0.64 7.47 25.08
C ARG A 300 -0.01 6.76 26.26
N ARG A 301 0.39 5.52 26.53
CA ARG A 301 0.07 4.86 27.79
C ARG A 301 0.54 5.83 28.86
N ARG A 302 -0.41 6.50 29.53
CA ARG A 302 -0.09 7.20 30.76
C ARG A 302 0.36 6.10 31.71
N GLY A 303 1.55 6.29 32.28
CA GLY A 303 2.19 5.34 33.17
C GLY A 303 1.36 5.00 34.40
#